data_AF-K7G015-F1
#
_entry.id   AF-K7G015-F1
#
_cell.length_a   1.000
_cell.length_b   1.000
_cell.length_c   1.000
_cell.angle_alpha   90.00
_cell.angle_beta   90.00
_cell.angle_gamma   90.00
#
_symmetry.space_group_name_H-M   'P 1'
#
loop_
_entity.id
_entity.type
_entity.pdbx_description
1 polymer ?
#
loop_
_entity_poly.entity_id
_entity_poly.type
_entity_poly.pdbx_seq_one_letter_code
_entity_poly.pdbx_strand_id
1 'polypeptide(L)'
;MSHSQAESVIRNIIREIGQECAMKGQTVSETLVAFMVKAVVLDPKNEFNVDRTLTKNDVQKLIKLCVGRLLDTANPSLDTIKMQVYFDMNYTNRVELLNEQHRILEARLAPVSREITDYRARTREELESLYRKIVSYVLLRSGLGSPTDIKVVREATAALQSVFPQTELGVFLSLNKKDKERQLKELTMIVTGIRLFNKECGKGGEGIDDLPAILNEAIPAATQPIDAELHASQDLAYRYTAILEIMQESPQRNVEPRTSMLKEALFNVRQHEVFLCIILSDVITCAQEIEMMDKQFAAQIEQLKNTVQAKTAVPTSQVFVSM
;
A
#
# COMPACT_ATOMS: atom_id res chain seq x y z
N MET A 1 1.50 -2.22 38.40
CA MET A 1 2.16 -3.24 37.55
C MET A 1 3.04 -2.51 36.56
N SER A 2 4.23 -3.02 36.21
CA SER A 2 4.99 -2.46 35.09
C SER A 2 4.24 -2.76 33.77
N HIS A 3 4.32 -1.86 32.78
CA HIS A 3 3.71 -2.07 31.46
C HIS A 3 4.07 -3.45 30.86
N SER A 4 5.31 -3.88 31.05
CA SER A 4 5.81 -5.20 30.61
C SER A 4 5.12 -6.41 31.26
N GLN A 5 4.69 -6.29 32.53
CA GLN A 5 3.97 -7.37 33.22
C GLN A 5 2.53 -7.48 32.73
N ALA A 6 1.87 -6.34 32.48
CA ALA A 6 0.51 -6.32 31.95
C ALA A 6 0.45 -6.90 30.53
N GLU A 7 1.41 -6.57 29.66
CA GLU A 7 1.52 -7.14 28.31
C GLU A 7 1.73 -8.66 28.31
N SER A 8 2.56 -9.17 29.23
CA SER A 8 2.79 -10.61 29.38
C SER A 8 1.51 -11.36 29.80
N VAL A 9 0.74 -10.78 30.73
CA VAL A 9 -0.53 -11.35 31.18
C VAL A 9 -1.54 -11.39 30.03
N ILE A 10 -1.70 -10.29 29.28
CA ILE A 10 -2.62 -10.22 28.14
C ILE A 10 -2.24 -11.26 27.06
N ARG A 11 -0.95 -11.40 26.76
CA ARG A 11 -0.47 -12.38 25.78
C ARG A 11 -0.79 -13.82 26.19
N ASN A 12 -0.65 -14.14 27.47
CA ASN A 12 -1.02 -15.46 27.97
C ASN A 12 -2.54 -15.72 27.86
N ILE A 13 -3.37 -14.72 28.16
CA ILE A 13 -4.83 -14.80 28.01
C ILE A 13 -5.22 -15.04 26.55
N ILE A 14 -4.62 -14.31 25.61
CA ILE A 14 -4.87 -14.49 24.18
C ILE A 14 -4.54 -15.92 23.74
N ARG A 15 -3.37 -16.44 24.14
CA ARG A 15 -2.96 -17.81 23.81
C ARG A 15 -3.91 -18.85 24.39
N GLU A 16 -4.34 -18.67 25.64
CA GLU A 16 -5.26 -19.59 26.33
C GLU A 16 -6.63 -19.63 25.65
N ILE A 17 -7.20 -18.47 25.29
CA ILE A 17 -8.46 -18.40 24.53
C ILE A 17 -8.32 -19.09 23.17
N GLY A 18 -7.22 -18.85 22.44
CA GLY A 18 -6.96 -19.48 21.16
C GLY A 18 -6.87 -21.01 21.26
N GLN A 19 -6.17 -21.52 22.29
CA GLN A 19 -6.07 -22.95 22.58
C GLN A 19 -7.42 -23.57 22.92
N GLU A 20 -8.23 -22.92 23.77
CA GLU A 20 -9.57 -23.39 24.11
C GLU A 20 -10.50 -23.46 22.90
N CYS A 21 -10.45 -22.47 22.01
CA CYS A 21 -11.23 -22.48 20.77
C CYS A 21 -10.78 -23.64 19.85
N ALA A 22 -9.47 -23.83 19.71
CA ALA A 22 -8.91 -24.90 18.88
C ALA A 22 -9.29 -26.30 19.41
N MET A 23 -9.25 -26.50 20.73
CA MET A 23 -9.72 -27.74 21.36
C MET A 23 -11.21 -28.02 21.09
N LYS A 24 -12.01 -26.99 20.82
CA LYS A 24 -13.43 -27.07 20.48
C LYS A 24 -13.67 -27.00 18.96
N GLY A 25 -12.62 -27.16 18.15
CA GLY A 25 -12.71 -27.30 16.70
C GLY A 25 -12.71 -25.99 15.90
N GLN A 26 -12.43 -24.85 16.52
CA GLN A 26 -12.37 -23.55 15.86
C GLN A 26 -10.98 -22.92 15.97
N THR A 27 -10.29 -22.78 14.85
CA THR A 27 -8.99 -22.10 14.79
C THR A 27 -9.20 -20.60 14.60
N VAL A 28 -8.73 -19.80 15.55
CA VAL A 28 -8.84 -18.33 15.54
C VAL A 28 -7.46 -17.69 15.58
N SER A 29 -7.27 -16.58 14.87
CA SER A 29 -5.99 -15.84 14.88
C SER A 29 -5.79 -15.09 16.19
N GLU A 30 -4.53 -14.90 16.61
CA GLU A 30 -4.22 -14.12 17.82
C GLU A 30 -4.78 -12.70 17.75
N THR A 31 -4.78 -12.08 16.57
CA THR A 31 -5.35 -10.73 16.37
C THR A 31 -6.86 -10.70 16.60
N LEU A 32 -7.59 -11.69 16.07
CA LEU A 32 -9.03 -11.79 16.29
C LEU A 32 -9.35 -11.99 17.78
N VAL A 33 -8.56 -12.83 18.46
CA VAL A 33 -8.70 -13.05 19.90
C VAL A 33 -8.40 -11.77 20.69
N ALA A 34 -7.33 -11.04 20.34
CA ALA A 34 -6.98 -9.78 20.98
C ALA A 34 -8.10 -8.73 20.83
N PHE A 35 -8.69 -8.64 19.64
CA PHE A 35 -9.83 -7.76 19.40
C PHE A 35 -11.07 -8.20 20.20
N MET A 36 -11.36 -9.51 20.25
CA MET A 36 -12.46 -10.05 21.05
C MET A 36 -12.30 -9.74 22.54
N VAL A 37 -11.08 -9.90 23.09
CA VAL A 37 -10.76 -9.53 24.47
C VAL A 37 -11.08 -8.06 24.71
N LYS A 38 -10.64 -7.17 23.81
CA LYS A 38 -10.95 -5.73 23.91
C LYS A 38 -12.46 -5.47 23.86
N ALA A 39 -13.18 -6.09 22.93
CA ALA A 39 -14.62 -5.94 22.79
C ALA A 39 -15.40 -6.42 24.03
N VAL A 40 -14.99 -7.55 24.62
CA VAL A 40 -15.60 -8.10 25.84
C VAL A 40 -15.33 -7.21 27.05
N VAL A 41 -14.11 -6.68 27.19
CA VAL A 41 -13.75 -5.78 28.30
C VAL A 41 -14.49 -4.44 28.21
N LEU A 42 -14.67 -3.91 26.99
CA LEU A 42 -15.32 -2.60 26.79
C LEU A 42 -16.85 -2.65 26.80
N ASP A 43 -17.47 -3.83 26.68
CA ASP A 43 -18.92 -3.99 26.73
C ASP A 43 -19.43 -3.78 28.17
N PRO A 44 -20.24 -2.73 28.43
CA PRO A 44 -20.74 -2.43 29.77
C PRO A 44 -21.53 -3.56 30.41
N LYS A 45 -22.16 -4.44 29.60
CA LYS A 45 -22.92 -5.60 30.09
C LYS A 45 -22.05 -6.64 30.78
N ASN A 46 -20.74 -6.64 30.50
CA ASN A 46 -19.80 -7.59 31.09
C ASN A 46 -19.20 -7.07 32.41
N GLU A 47 -19.47 -5.81 32.79
CA GLU A 47 -19.11 -5.23 34.09
C GLU A 47 -17.61 -5.32 34.44
N PHE A 48 -16.73 -5.23 33.44
CA PHE A 48 -15.29 -5.12 33.68
C PHE A 48 -14.93 -3.68 34.08
N ASN A 49 -14.09 -3.54 35.10
CA ASN A 49 -13.54 -2.24 35.51
C ASN A 49 -12.16 -2.06 34.87
N VAL A 50 -12.05 -1.14 33.92
CA VAL A 50 -10.82 -0.89 33.13
C VAL A 50 -9.72 -0.23 33.98
N ASP A 51 -10.08 0.45 35.07
CA ASP A 51 -9.15 1.17 35.95
C ASP A 51 -8.56 0.28 37.06
N ARG A 52 -9.02 -0.96 37.18
CA ARG A 52 -8.57 -1.92 38.18
C ARG A 52 -7.77 -3.05 37.55
N THR A 53 -6.78 -3.55 38.28
CA THR A 53 -6.06 -4.77 37.92
C THR A 53 -6.98 -5.99 37.93
N LEU A 54 -6.96 -6.79 36.86
CA LEU A 54 -7.74 -8.03 36.74
C LEU A 54 -7.39 -9.04 37.85
N THR A 55 -8.41 -9.54 38.55
CA THR A 55 -8.27 -10.68 39.46
C THR A 55 -8.30 -12.00 38.70
N LYS A 56 -7.93 -13.11 39.35
CA LYS A 56 -8.01 -14.46 38.74
C LYS A 56 -9.43 -14.79 38.25
N ASN A 57 -10.45 -14.36 39.00
CA ASN A 57 -11.85 -14.57 38.62
C ASN A 57 -12.22 -13.74 37.39
N ASP A 58 -11.71 -12.50 37.28
CA ASP A 58 -11.93 -11.65 36.11
C ASP A 58 -11.31 -12.27 34.85
N VAL A 59 -10.10 -12.84 34.97
CA VAL A 59 -9.44 -13.55 33.87
C VAL A 59 -10.25 -14.76 33.42
N GLN A 60 -10.72 -15.60 34.35
CA GLN A 60 -11.57 -16.74 34.00
C GLN A 60 -12.90 -16.33 33.36
N LYS A 61 -13.54 -15.27 33.88
CA LYS A 61 -14.75 -14.68 33.28
C LYS A 61 -14.48 -14.21 31.86
N LEU A 62 -13.37 -13.49 31.65
CA LEU A 62 -12.95 -12.97 30.35
C LEU A 62 -12.72 -14.10 29.34
N ILE A 63 -11.96 -15.13 29.71
CA ILE A 63 -11.71 -16.29 28.85
C ILE A 63 -13.03 -16.95 28.45
N LYS A 64 -13.90 -17.24 29.43
CA LYS A 64 -15.20 -17.87 29.16
C LYS A 64 -16.07 -17.06 28.21
N LEU A 65 -16.15 -15.74 28.40
CA LEU A 65 -16.93 -14.85 27.54
C LEU A 65 -16.36 -14.78 26.12
N CYS A 66 -15.04 -14.66 25.99
CA CYS A 66 -14.37 -14.61 24.69
C CYS A 66 -14.54 -15.93 23.93
N VAL A 67 -14.25 -17.07 24.58
CA VAL A 67 -14.42 -18.41 23.98
C VAL A 67 -15.88 -18.63 23.58
N GLY A 68 -16.84 -18.25 24.43
CA GLY A 68 -18.26 -18.32 24.10
C GLY A 68 -18.61 -17.55 22.83
N ARG A 69 -18.18 -16.29 22.72
CA ARG A 69 -18.43 -15.45 21.52
C ARG A 69 -17.71 -15.97 20.27
N LEU A 70 -16.48 -16.48 20.41
CA LEU A 70 -15.69 -16.97 19.28
C LEU A 70 -16.21 -18.30 18.73
N LEU A 71 -16.90 -19.10 19.54
CA LEU A 71 -17.51 -20.36 19.12
C LEU A 71 -18.93 -20.19 18.60
N ASP A 72 -19.57 -19.04 18.83
CA ASP A 72 -20.90 -18.71 18.34
C ASP A 72 -20.87 -18.30 16.85
N THR A 73 -20.53 -19.27 16.01
CA THR A 73 -20.37 -19.09 14.55
C THR A 73 -21.65 -18.77 13.81
N ALA A 74 -22.82 -18.91 14.45
CA ALA A 74 -24.11 -18.56 13.87
C ALA A 74 -24.50 -17.08 14.15
N ASN A 75 -23.73 -16.37 14.98
CA ASN A 75 -24.03 -15.01 15.39
C ASN A 75 -23.39 -13.98 14.45
N PRO A 76 -24.18 -13.14 13.76
CA PRO A 76 -23.66 -12.15 12.81
C PRO A 76 -22.72 -11.11 13.43
N SER A 77 -22.79 -10.89 14.74
CA SER A 77 -21.85 -10.00 15.43
C SER A 77 -20.40 -10.50 15.34
N LEU A 78 -20.19 -11.83 15.36
CA LEU A 78 -18.85 -12.41 15.20
C LEU A 78 -18.32 -12.16 13.79
N ASP A 79 -19.15 -12.28 12.77
CA ASP A 79 -18.75 -12.00 11.38
C ASP A 79 -18.44 -10.52 11.16
N THR A 80 -19.15 -9.63 11.83
CA THR A 80 -18.84 -8.19 11.84
C THR A 80 -17.45 -7.94 12.43
N ILE A 81 -17.13 -8.55 13.57
CA ILE A 81 -15.81 -8.43 14.20
C ILE A 81 -14.71 -9.01 13.29
N LYS A 82 -14.93 -10.19 12.69
CA LYS A 82 -13.97 -10.78 11.75
C LYS A 82 -13.70 -9.86 10.58
N MET A 83 -14.74 -9.26 10.00
CA MET A 83 -14.61 -8.34 8.89
C MET A 83 -13.86 -7.06 9.28
N GLN A 84 -14.15 -6.50 10.46
CA GLN A 84 -13.41 -5.33 10.98
C GLN A 84 -11.93 -5.64 11.19
N VAL A 85 -11.61 -6.76 11.85
CA VAL A 85 -10.22 -7.19 12.04
C VAL A 85 -9.52 -7.45 10.71
N TYR A 86 -10.21 -8.09 9.77
CA TYR A 86 -9.65 -8.34 8.44
C TYR A 86 -9.36 -7.04 7.70
N PHE A 87 -10.29 -6.09 7.71
CA PHE A 87 -10.09 -4.79 7.08
C PHE A 87 -8.93 -4.04 7.72
N ASP A 88 -8.91 -3.91 9.05
CA ASP A 88 -7.84 -3.20 9.78
C ASP A 88 -6.45 -3.82 9.56
N MET A 89 -6.36 -5.13 9.34
CA MET A 89 -5.08 -5.81 9.11
C MET A 89 -4.56 -5.71 7.68
N ASN A 90 -5.45 -5.57 6.69
CA ASN A 90 -5.09 -5.69 5.27
C ASN A 90 -5.24 -4.38 4.51
N TYR A 91 -6.10 -3.48 4.97
CA TYR A 91 -6.25 -2.17 4.38
C TYR A 91 -5.11 -1.27 4.86
N THR A 92 -4.40 -0.67 3.91
CA THR A 92 -3.38 0.35 4.16
C THR A 92 -3.79 1.59 3.39
N ASN A 93 -3.87 2.73 4.06
CA ASN A 93 -4.21 3.97 3.37
C ASN A 93 -3.11 4.33 2.36
N ARG A 94 -3.50 5.07 1.33
CA ARG A 94 -2.62 5.47 0.23
C ARG A 94 -1.30 6.10 0.69
N VAL A 95 -1.33 6.98 1.68
CA VAL A 95 -0.13 7.71 2.14
C VAL A 95 0.88 6.76 2.77
N GLU A 96 0.41 5.86 3.64
CA GLU A 96 1.25 4.84 4.26
C GLU A 96 1.81 3.86 3.22
N LEU A 97 0.99 3.43 2.26
CA LEU A 97 1.41 2.55 1.18
C LEU A 97 2.53 3.18 0.35
N LEU A 98 2.37 4.44 -0.08
CA LEU A 98 3.38 5.15 -0.85
C LEU A 98 4.67 5.34 -0.04
N ASN A 99 4.56 5.73 1.23
CA ASN A 99 5.74 5.90 2.09
C ASN A 99 6.50 4.57 2.28
N GLU A 100 5.78 3.46 2.45
CA GLU A 100 6.39 2.15 2.59
C GLU A 100 7.08 1.70 1.29
N GLN A 101 6.46 1.92 0.14
CA GLN A 101 7.08 1.63 -1.16
C GLN A 101 8.37 2.43 -1.37
N HIS A 102 8.37 3.73 -1.04
CA HIS A 102 9.57 4.57 -1.10
C HIS A 102 10.66 4.06 -0.15
N ARG A 103 10.29 3.68 1.07
CA ARG A 103 11.22 3.11 2.05
C ARG A 103 11.86 1.81 1.53
N ILE A 104 11.05 0.91 0.98
CA ILE A 104 11.53 -0.36 0.40
C ILE A 104 12.47 -0.10 -0.77
N LEU A 105 12.13 0.84 -1.66
CA LEU A 105 12.97 1.19 -2.81
C LEU A 105 14.33 1.73 -2.35
N GLU A 106 14.35 2.72 -1.45
CA GLU A 106 15.61 3.29 -0.96
C GLU A 106 16.44 2.25 -0.18
N ALA A 107 15.80 1.35 0.59
CA ALA A 107 16.48 0.25 1.26
C ALA A 107 17.15 -0.72 0.26
N ARG A 108 16.47 -1.05 -0.85
CA ARG A 108 17.01 -1.89 -1.93
C ARG A 108 18.15 -1.22 -2.69
N LEU A 109 18.07 0.10 -2.87
CA LEU A 109 19.10 0.88 -3.57
C LEU A 109 20.31 1.21 -2.69
N ALA A 110 20.18 1.16 -1.36
CA ALA A 110 21.24 1.55 -0.44
C ALA A 110 22.58 0.81 -0.64
N PRO A 111 22.63 -0.51 -0.90
CA PRO A 111 23.89 -1.21 -1.21
C PRO A 111 24.53 -0.71 -2.50
N VAL A 112 23.75 -0.57 -3.58
CA VAL A 112 24.24 -0.10 -4.89
C VAL A 112 24.75 1.34 -4.81
N SER A 113 24.01 2.21 -4.10
CA SER A 113 24.43 3.59 -3.84
C SER A 113 25.75 3.64 -3.07
N ARG A 114 25.92 2.79 -2.05
CA ARG A 114 27.18 2.70 -1.28
C ARG A 114 28.35 2.25 -2.16
N GLU A 115 28.14 1.22 -2.98
CA GLU A 115 29.17 0.74 -3.91
C GLU A 115 29.66 1.82 -4.88
N ILE A 116 28.77 2.71 -5.33
CA ILE A 116 29.12 3.82 -6.23
C ILE A 116 29.78 4.96 -5.46
N THR A 117 29.21 5.36 -4.32
CA THR A 117 29.65 6.55 -3.57
C THR A 117 31.01 6.34 -2.90
N ASP A 118 31.27 5.12 -2.41
CA ASP A 118 32.51 4.73 -1.77
C ASP A 118 33.56 4.23 -2.79
N TYR A 119 33.20 4.16 -4.09
CA TYR A 119 34.08 3.69 -5.16
C TYR A 119 35.33 4.57 -5.31
N ARG A 120 36.48 3.93 -5.51
CA ARG A 120 37.78 4.56 -5.77
C ARG A 120 38.33 3.98 -7.07
N ALA A 121 38.31 4.78 -8.14
CA ALA A 121 38.89 4.38 -9.43
C ALA A 121 40.23 5.09 -9.65
N ARG A 122 41.22 4.35 -10.16
CA ARG A 122 42.53 4.87 -10.59
C ARG A 122 42.87 4.49 -12.02
N THR A 123 42.27 3.41 -12.53
CA THR A 123 42.46 2.91 -13.89
C THR A 123 41.24 3.19 -14.76
N ARG A 124 41.43 3.13 -16.08
CA ARG A 124 40.35 3.25 -17.06
C ARG A 124 39.29 2.16 -16.89
N GLU A 125 39.71 0.91 -16.67
CA GLU A 125 38.80 -0.22 -16.48
C GLU A 125 37.92 -0.05 -15.23
N GLU A 126 38.48 0.49 -14.15
CA GLU A 126 37.73 0.81 -12.93
C GLU A 126 36.71 1.94 -13.16
N LEU A 127 37.04 2.95 -13.97
CA LEU A 127 36.11 4.02 -14.35
C LEU A 127 34.96 3.48 -15.21
N GLU A 128 35.24 2.59 -16.16
CA GLU A 128 34.22 1.91 -16.97
C GLU A 128 33.31 1.00 -16.12
N SER A 129 33.87 0.34 -15.10
CA SER A 129 33.12 -0.42 -14.11
C SER A 129 32.20 0.48 -13.27
N LEU A 130 32.70 1.60 -12.77
CA LEU A 130 31.90 2.60 -12.05
C LEU A 130 30.75 3.12 -12.91
N TYR A 131 31.01 3.44 -14.17
CA TYR A 131 29.98 3.92 -15.09
C TYR A 131 28.85 2.92 -15.26
N ARG A 132 29.17 1.62 -15.42
CA ARG A 132 28.16 0.54 -15.48
C ARG A 132 27.34 0.43 -14.19
N LYS A 133 27.94 0.65 -13.02
CA LYS A 133 27.20 0.70 -11.75
C LYS A 133 26.24 1.89 -11.69
N ILE A 134 26.64 3.06 -12.17
CA ILE A 134 25.76 4.25 -12.26
C ILE A 134 24.57 3.97 -13.19
N VAL A 135 24.80 3.40 -14.37
CA VAL A 135 23.72 3.00 -15.28
C VAL A 135 22.75 2.01 -14.60
N SER A 136 23.29 1.02 -13.89
CA SER A 136 22.48 0.04 -13.15
C SER A 136 21.64 0.71 -12.05
N TYR A 137 22.23 1.66 -11.31
CA TYR A 137 21.52 2.44 -10.30
C TYR A 137 20.36 3.26 -10.91
N VAL A 138 20.62 3.95 -12.03
CA VAL A 138 19.61 4.75 -12.74
C VAL A 138 18.43 3.88 -13.18
N LEU A 139 18.70 2.69 -13.74
CA LEU A 139 17.65 1.75 -14.14
C LEU A 139 16.86 1.23 -12.94
N LEU A 140 17.54 0.76 -11.88
CA LEU A 140 16.90 0.25 -10.68
C LEU A 140 16.04 1.31 -9.97
N ARG A 141 16.50 2.57 -9.96
CA ARG A 141 15.79 3.67 -9.29
C ARG A 141 14.62 4.21 -10.12
N SER A 142 14.76 4.27 -11.43
CA SER A 142 13.68 4.71 -12.32
C SER A 142 12.58 3.67 -12.48
N GLY A 143 12.89 2.38 -12.32
CA GLY A 143 11.95 1.29 -12.58
C GLY A 143 11.63 1.09 -14.07
N LEU A 144 12.31 1.80 -14.97
CA LEU A 144 12.07 1.80 -16.41
C LEU A 144 12.87 0.69 -17.11
N GLY A 145 12.55 -0.56 -16.81
CA GLY A 145 13.17 -1.73 -17.43
C GLY A 145 14.32 -2.34 -16.61
N SER A 146 14.75 -3.54 -17.04
CA SER A 146 15.71 -4.34 -16.27
C SER A 146 17.17 -3.96 -16.56
N PRO A 147 18.05 -3.85 -15.54
CA PRO A 147 19.49 -3.71 -15.74
C PRO A 147 20.16 -4.98 -16.31
N THR A 148 19.42 -6.07 -16.48
CA THR A 148 19.90 -7.29 -17.15
C THR A 148 19.59 -7.33 -18.64
N ASP A 149 18.68 -6.46 -19.12
CA ASP A 149 18.35 -6.38 -20.54
C ASP A 149 19.35 -5.48 -21.26
N ILE A 150 20.08 -6.06 -22.21
CA ILE A 150 21.14 -5.39 -22.97
C ILE A 150 20.61 -4.17 -23.73
N LYS A 151 19.39 -4.23 -24.28
CA LYS A 151 18.83 -3.10 -25.04
C LYS A 151 18.47 -1.94 -24.12
N VAL A 152 17.84 -2.24 -22.98
CA VAL A 152 17.51 -1.26 -21.93
C VAL A 152 18.79 -0.60 -21.41
N VAL A 153 19.82 -1.39 -21.09
CA VAL A 153 21.12 -0.90 -20.62
C VAL A 153 21.79 -0.03 -21.67
N ARG A 154 21.76 -0.41 -22.95
CA ARG A 154 22.33 0.41 -24.04
C ARG A 154 21.63 1.76 -24.17
N GLU A 155 20.30 1.77 -24.15
CA GLU A 155 19.53 3.00 -24.22
C GLU A 155 19.81 3.92 -23.03
N ALA A 156 19.78 3.40 -21.80
CA ALA A 156 20.09 4.16 -20.61
C ALA A 156 21.54 4.65 -20.57
N THR A 157 22.48 3.86 -21.10
CA THR A 157 23.88 4.28 -21.25
C THR A 157 24.00 5.45 -22.22
N ALA A 158 23.33 5.39 -23.38
CA ALA A 158 23.36 6.47 -24.36
C ALA A 158 22.73 7.77 -23.80
N ALA A 159 21.60 7.65 -23.11
CA ALA A 159 20.96 8.77 -22.43
C ALA A 159 21.87 9.36 -21.34
N LEU A 160 22.48 8.53 -20.50
CA LEU A 160 23.42 9.00 -19.47
C LEU A 160 24.65 9.68 -20.10
N GLN A 161 25.22 9.12 -21.16
CA GLN A 161 26.38 9.70 -21.86
C GLN A 161 26.09 11.08 -22.44
N SER A 162 24.84 11.36 -22.83
CA SER A 162 24.46 12.66 -23.39
C SER A 162 24.49 13.81 -22.37
N VAL A 163 24.36 13.51 -21.07
CA VAL A 163 24.32 14.52 -19.98
C VAL A 163 25.45 14.36 -18.97
N PHE A 164 26.07 13.19 -18.92
CA PHE A 164 27.15 12.82 -18.01
C PHE A 164 28.14 11.91 -18.75
N PRO A 165 29.00 12.49 -19.60
CA PRO A 165 30.02 11.74 -20.32
C PRO A 165 31.07 11.18 -19.34
N GLN A 166 31.78 10.14 -19.76
CA GLN A 166 32.78 9.47 -18.89
C GLN A 166 33.90 10.40 -18.41
N THR A 167 34.16 11.50 -19.10
CA THR A 167 35.11 12.54 -18.68
C THR A 167 34.72 13.21 -17.36
N GLU A 168 33.43 13.27 -17.03
CA GLU A 168 32.92 13.85 -15.79
C GLU A 168 33.06 12.94 -14.56
N LEU A 169 33.47 11.67 -14.76
CA LEU A 169 33.67 10.73 -13.64
C LEU A 169 34.74 11.22 -12.67
N GLY A 170 35.76 11.94 -13.15
CA GLY A 170 36.79 12.52 -12.28
C GLY A 170 36.21 13.55 -11.31
N VAL A 171 35.32 14.42 -11.80
CA VAL A 171 34.61 15.42 -10.99
C VAL A 171 33.68 14.72 -10.01
N PHE A 172 32.88 13.75 -10.48
CA PHE A 172 32.00 12.94 -9.63
C PHE A 172 32.76 12.27 -8.48
N LEU A 173 33.92 11.65 -8.75
CA LEU A 173 34.72 10.97 -7.75
C LEU A 173 35.29 11.92 -6.68
N SER A 174 35.48 13.19 -7.01
CA SER A 174 35.97 14.24 -6.11
C SER A 174 34.91 14.76 -5.12
N LEU A 175 33.63 14.54 -5.42
CA LEU A 175 32.52 14.93 -4.55
C LEU A 175 32.52 14.17 -3.23
N ASN A 176 31.94 14.78 -2.19
CA ASN A 176 31.63 14.06 -0.96
C ASN A 176 30.46 13.08 -1.18
N LYS A 177 30.28 12.16 -0.23
CA LYS A 177 29.25 11.11 -0.32
C LYS A 177 27.83 11.66 -0.54
N LYS A 178 27.44 12.70 0.20
CA LYS A 178 26.11 13.29 0.11
C LYS A 178 25.85 13.92 -1.26
N ASP A 179 26.87 14.56 -1.83
CA ASP A 179 26.76 15.19 -3.15
C ASP A 179 26.76 14.16 -4.28
N LYS A 180 27.53 13.06 -4.14
CA LYS A 180 27.41 11.90 -5.05
C LYS A 180 26.01 11.31 -5.03
N GLU A 181 25.42 11.08 -3.86
CA GLU A 181 24.06 10.56 -3.73
C GLU A 181 23.02 11.48 -4.37
N ARG A 182 23.17 12.79 -4.19
CA ARG A 182 22.31 13.80 -4.83
C ARG A 182 22.45 13.77 -6.35
N GLN A 183 23.68 13.77 -6.86
CA GLN A 183 23.94 13.73 -8.28
C GLN A 183 23.40 12.44 -8.93
N LEU A 184 23.48 11.29 -8.25
CA LEU A 184 22.87 10.05 -8.74
C LEU A 184 21.34 10.16 -8.88
N LYS A 185 20.68 10.83 -7.93
CA LYS A 185 19.22 11.08 -8.00
C LYS A 185 18.88 12.02 -9.15
N GLU A 186 19.63 13.11 -9.33
CA GLU A 186 19.46 14.04 -10.44
C GLU A 186 19.68 13.36 -11.80
N LEU A 187 20.78 12.63 -11.97
CA LEU A 187 21.05 11.86 -13.18
C LEU A 187 19.94 10.86 -13.48
N THR A 188 19.38 10.22 -12.46
CA THR A 188 18.23 9.32 -12.63
C THR A 188 17.02 10.07 -13.22
N MET A 189 16.67 11.24 -12.68
CA MET A 189 15.54 12.04 -13.17
C MET A 189 15.75 12.47 -14.62
N ILE A 190 16.95 12.96 -14.95
CA ILE A 190 17.29 13.42 -16.30
C ILE A 190 17.25 12.27 -17.30
N VAL A 191 17.93 11.15 -17.01
CA VAL A 191 17.98 9.99 -17.90
C VAL A 191 16.59 9.38 -18.10
N THR A 192 15.78 9.34 -17.04
CA THR A 192 14.37 8.91 -17.12
C THR A 192 13.59 9.78 -18.09
N GLY A 193 13.69 11.11 -17.96
CA GLY A 193 13.04 12.07 -18.87
C GLY A 193 13.47 11.89 -20.33
N ILE A 194 14.78 11.71 -20.59
CA ILE A 194 15.31 11.48 -21.94
C ILE A 194 14.73 10.20 -22.55
N ARG A 195 14.67 9.11 -21.77
CA ARG A 195 14.15 7.83 -22.26
C ARG A 195 12.65 7.87 -22.51
N LEU A 196 11.89 8.53 -21.64
CA LEU A 196 10.45 8.78 -21.86
C LEU A 196 10.22 9.61 -23.13
N PHE A 197 11.00 10.68 -23.32
CA PHE A 197 10.93 11.48 -24.53
C PHE A 197 11.28 10.69 -25.80
N ASN A 198 12.32 9.85 -25.75
CA ASN A 198 12.71 9.00 -26.87
C ASN A 198 11.63 7.95 -27.21
N LYS A 199 10.95 7.38 -26.20
CA LYS A 199 9.77 6.53 -26.38
C LYS A 199 8.69 7.28 -27.15
N GLU A 200 8.35 8.49 -26.71
CA GLU A 200 7.33 9.36 -27.32
C GLU A 200 7.66 9.86 -28.74
N CYS A 201 8.93 9.78 -29.14
CA CYS A 201 9.40 10.05 -30.50
C CYS A 201 9.53 8.79 -31.37
N GLY A 202 9.26 7.60 -30.84
CA GLY A 202 9.46 6.32 -31.54
C GLY A 202 10.93 5.98 -31.79
N LYS A 203 11.86 6.55 -31.02
CA LYS A 203 13.32 6.38 -31.15
C LYS A 203 13.94 5.56 -30.02
N GLY A 204 13.13 5.10 -29.07
CA GLY A 204 13.56 4.38 -27.87
C GLY A 204 12.36 3.88 -27.07
N GLY A 205 12.55 3.72 -25.77
CA GLY A 205 11.54 3.23 -24.85
C GLY A 205 11.53 1.72 -24.66
N GLU A 206 12.63 1.03 -24.95
CA GLU A 206 12.70 -0.41 -24.71
C GLU A 206 12.54 -0.68 -23.20
N GLY A 207 11.67 -1.63 -22.86
CA GLY A 207 11.40 -1.99 -21.47
C GLY A 207 10.65 -0.94 -20.66
N ILE A 208 10.07 0.09 -21.30
CA ILE A 208 9.16 1.05 -20.65
C ILE A 208 7.71 0.62 -20.93
N ASP A 209 7.04 0.17 -19.89
CA ASP A 209 5.63 -0.22 -19.97
C ASP A 209 4.73 0.98 -20.35
N ASP A 210 3.60 0.67 -20.97
CA ASP A 210 2.52 1.63 -21.18
C ASP A 210 1.62 1.66 -19.95
N LEU A 211 2.11 2.32 -18.90
CA LEU A 211 1.37 2.46 -17.64
C LEU A 211 -0.03 3.09 -17.86
N PRO A 212 -0.20 4.15 -18.67
CA PRO A 212 -1.54 4.67 -18.98
C PRO A 212 -2.48 3.59 -19.52
N ALA A 213 -2.07 2.80 -20.51
CA ALA A 213 -2.91 1.73 -21.06
C ALA A 213 -3.23 0.65 -20.01
N ILE A 214 -2.22 0.19 -19.26
CA ILE A 214 -2.39 -0.82 -18.21
C ILE A 214 -3.38 -0.33 -17.14
N LEU A 215 -3.26 0.92 -16.71
CA LEU A 215 -4.10 1.50 -15.67
C LEU A 215 -5.52 1.76 -16.15
N ASN A 216 -5.69 2.15 -17.42
CA ASN A 216 -7.01 2.30 -18.05
C ASN A 216 -7.79 0.98 -18.12
N GLU A 217 -7.12 -0.17 -18.13
CA GLU A 217 -7.75 -1.48 -18.02
C GLU A 217 -7.93 -1.92 -16.55
N ALA A 218 -6.90 -1.73 -15.72
CA ALA A 218 -6.88 -2.21 -14.34
C ALA A 218 -7.89 -1.49 -13.43
N ILE A 219 -8.10 -0.17 -13.63
CA ILE A 219 -9.05 0.60 -12.81
C ILE A 219 -10.48 0.08 -13.01
N PRO A 220 -11.06 0.01 -14.23
CA PRO A 220 -12.38 -0.56 -14.41
C PRO A 220 -12.51 -1.99 -13.90
N ALA A 221 -11.48 -2.83 -14.12
CA ALA A 221 -11.47 -4.21 -13.66
C ALA A 221 -11.50 -4.32 -12.12
N ALA A 222 -10.94 -3.35 -11.40
CA ALA A 222 -11.02 -3.26 -9.95
C ALA A 222 -12.34 -2.63 -9.46
N THR A 223 -12.82 -1.59 -10.13
CA THR A 223 -14.04 -0.85 -9.74
C THR A 223 -15.31 -1.68 -9.87
N GLN A 224 -15.48 -2.40 -10.98
CA GLN A 224 -16.70 -3.16 -11.28
C GLN A 224 -17.13 -4.15 -10.19
N PRO A 225 -16.25 -5.05 -9.68
CA PRO A 225 -16.65 -5.98 -8.62
C PRO A 225 -16.95 -5.27 -7.30
N ILE A 226 -16.24 -4.18 -6.97
CA ILE A 226 -16.50 -3.41 -5.75
C ILE A 226 -17.88 -2.75 -5.81
N ASP A 227 -18.21 -2.14 -6.95
CA ASP A 227 -19.51 -1.47 -7.18
C ASP A 227 -20.67 -2.48 -7.16
N ALA A 228 -20.49 -3.64 -7.80
CA ALA A 228 -21.48 -4.72 -7.78
C ALA A 228 -21.73 -5.24 -6.36
N GLU A 229 -20.67 -5.48 -5.59
CA GLU A 229 -20.78 -5.95 -4.20
C GLU A 229 -21.36 -4.88 -3.27
N LEU A 230 -21.07 -3.60 -3.53
CA LEU A 230 -21.64 -2.46 -2.82
C LEU A 230 -23.16 -2.41 -3.02
N HIS A 231 -23.62 -2.53 -4.26
CA HIS A 231 -25.04 -2.59 -4.58
C HIS A 231 -25.74 -3.80 -3.95
N ALA A 232 -25.11 -4.98 -3.97
CA ALA A 232 -25.64 -6.16 -3.31
C ALA A 232 -25.77 -5.96 -1.79
N SER A 233 -24.76 -5.36 -1.16
CA SER A 233 -24.77 -5.02 0.26
C SER A 233 -25.87 -4.00 0.60
N GLN A 234 -26.05 -2.97 -0.24
CA GLN A 234 -27.11 -1.98 -0.07
C GLN A 234 -28.51 -2.59 -0.14
N ASP A 235 -28.77 -3.45 -1.13
CA ASP A 235 -30.06 -4.15 -1.27
C ASP A 235 -30.35 -5.04 -0.05
N LEU A 236 -29.37 -5.80 0.43
CA LEU A 236 -29.51 -6.59 1.65
C LEU A 236 -29.79 -5.70 2.87
N ALA A 237 -29.10 -4.58 3.00
CA ALA A 237 -29.31 -3.65 4.11
C ALA A 237 -30.73 -3.06 4.07
N TYR A 238 -31.25 -2.69 2.90
CA TYR A 238 -32.62 -2.21 2.76
C TYR A 238 -33.65 -3.28 3.14
N ARG A 239 -33.44 -4.53 2.72
CA ARG A 239 -34.32 -5.65 3.09
C ARG A 239 -34.35 -5.89 4.59
N TYR A 240 -33.19 -5.92 5.24
CA TYR A 240 -33.11 -6.09 6.70
C TYR A 240 -33.75 -4.92 7.44
N THR A 241 -33.54 -3.68 6.99
CA THR A 241 -34.22 -2.50 7.56
C THR A 241 -35.74 -2.62 7.43
N ALA A 242 -36.27 -2.93 6.24
CA ALA A 242 -37.71 -3.06 6.02
C ALA A 242 -38.34 -4.15 6.90
N ILE A 243 -37.68 -5.30 7.05
CA ILE A 243 -38.17 -6.38 7.91
C ILE A 243 -38.21 -5.92 9.38
N LEU A 244 -37.16 -5.23 9.86
CA LEU A 244 -37.10 -4.71 11.23
C LEU A 244 -38.20 -3.67 11.50
N GLU A 245 -38.49 -2.79 10.53
CA GLU A 245 -39.57 -1.80 10.62
C GLU A 245 -40.94 -2.48 10.75
N ILE A 246 -41.25 -3.46 9.89
CA ILE A 246 -42.49 -4.25 9.96
C ILE A 246 -42.63 -4.96 11.32
N MET A 247 -41.54 -5.54 11.83
CA MET A 247 -41.52 -6.22 13.13
C MET A 247 -41.74 -5.26 14.30
N GLN A 248 -41.32 -4.01 14.18
CA GLN A 248 -41.55 -2.97 15.19
C GLN A 248 -43.02 -2.53 15.23
N GLU A 249 -43.70 -2.49 14.09
CA GLU A 249 -45.11 -2.13 13.99
C GLU A 249 -46.07 -3.23 14.48
N SER A 250 -45.64 -4.51 14.50
CA SER A 250 -46.45 -5.66 14.94
C SER A 250 -45.81 -6.43 16.10
N PRO A 251 -45.83 -5.90 17.33
CA PRO A 251 -45.16 -6.52 18.48
C PRO A 251 -45.91 -7.77 18.98
N GLN A 252 -45.66 -8.92 18.36
CA GLN A 252 -46.03 -10.22 18.91
C GLN A 252 -44.98 -10.68 19.95
N ARG A 253 -45.45 -11.29 21.05
CA ARG A 253 -44.69 -11.54 22.30
C ARG A 253 -43.49 -12.52 22.25
N ASN A 254 -42.99 -12.94 21.08
CA ASN A 254 -41.89 -13.91 20.96
C ASN A 254 -40.87 -13.60 19.84
N VAL A 255 -40.76 -12.33 19.43
CA VAL A 255 -39.94 -11.91 18.27
C VAL A 255 -38.54 -11.41 18.69
N GLU A 256 -38.32 -11.12 19.97
CA GLU A 256 -37.13 -10.40 20.47
C GLU A 256 -35.76 -11.03 20.14
N PRO A 257 -35.53 -12.36 20.27
CA PRO A 257 -34.25 -12.97 19.88
C PRO A 257 -33.99 -12.89 18.37
N ARG A 258 -35.04 -13.05 17.56
CA ARG A 258 -34.95 -12.95 16.09
C ARG A 258 -34.69 -11.51 15.64
N THR A 259 -35.29 -10.54 16.32
CA THR A 259 -35.01 -9.11 16.12
C THR A 259 -33.56 -8.77 16.43
N SER A 260 -32.98 -9.35 17.51
CA SER A 260 -31.57 -9.10 17.86
C SER A 260 -30.62 -9.62 16.78
N MET A 261 -30.80 -10.87 16.33
CA MET A 261 -29.96 -11.44 15.27
C MET A 261 -30.08 -10.68 13.96
N LEU A 262 -31.30 -10.24 13.60
CA LEU A 262 -31.52 -9.46 12.38
C LEU A 262 -30.88 -8.07 12.47
N LYS A 263 -30.90 -7.43 13.64
CA LYS A 263 -30.16 -6.17 13.88
C LYS A 263 -28.65 -6.38 13.73
N GLU A 264 -28.11 -7.46 14.30
CA GLU A 264 -26.69 -7.79 14.17
C GLU A 264 -26.30 -8.08 12.71
N ALA A 265 -27.16 -8.77 11.95
CA ALA A 265 -26.97 -8.98 10.51
C ALA A 265 -27.03 -7.66 9.73
N LEU A 266 -27.93 -6.74 10.08
CA LEU A 266 -27.97 -5.41 9.49
C LEU A 266 -26.68 -4.63 9.79
N PHE A 267 -26.18 -4.69 11.02
CA PHE A 267 -24.90 -4.06 11.37
C PHE A 267 -23.73 -4.63 10.57
N ASN A 268 -23.71 -5.96 10.37
CA ASN A 268 -22.71 -6.61 9.52
C ASN A 268 -22.72 -6.05 8.10
N VAL A 269 -23.89 -6.05 7.44
CA VAL A 269 -23.99 -5.59 6.05
C VAL A 269 -23.70 -4.09 5.91
N ARG A 270 -24.13 -3.26 6.87
CA ARG A 270 -23.80 -1.82 6.87
C ARG A 270 -22.30 -1.58 7.07
N GLN A 271 -21.63 -2.37 7.91
CA GLN A 271 -20.18 -2.29 8.05
C GLN A 271 -19.47 -2.69 6.75
N HIS A 272 -19.98 -3.69 6.03
CA HIS A 272 -19.45 -4.10 4.74
C HIS A 272 -19.58 -2.99 3.70
N GLU A 273 -20.75 -2.36 3.63
CA GLU A 273 -21.01 -1.18 2.78
C GLU A 273 -20.00 -0.05 3.04
N VAL A 274 -19.72 0.27 4.32
CA VAL A 274 -18.74 1.30 4.68
C VAL A 274 -17.34 0.94 4.18
N PHE A 275 -16.90 -0.30 4.34
CA PHE A 275 -15.58 -0.74 3.87
C PHE A 275 -15.48 -0.73 2.34
N LEU A 276 -16.52 -1.17 1.63
CA LEU A 276 -16.57 -1.08 0.17
C LEU A 276 -16.53 0.38 -0.31
N CYS A 277 -17.26 1.28 0.35
CA CYS A 277 -17.21 2.72 0.06
C CYS A 277 -15.79 3.30 0.23
N ILE A 278 -15.07 2.89 1.28
CA ILE A 278 -13.68 3.33 1.50
C ILE A 278 -12.79 2.88 0.34
N ILE A 279 -12.84 1.59 -0.02
CA ILE A 279 -12.02 1.06 -1.13
C ILE A 279 -12.41 1.73 -2.46
N LEU A 280 -13.70 1.87 -2.73
CA LEU A 280 -14.20 2.51 -3.96
C LEU A 280 -13.74 3.97 -4.08
N SER A 281 -13.81 4.72 -2.97
CA SER A 281 -13.31 6.11 -2.91
C SER A 281 -11.82 6.18 -3.27
N ASP A 282 -11.01 5.25 -2.77
CA ASP A 282 -9.58 5.18 -3.08
C ASP A 282 -9.33 4.86 -4.56
N VAL A 283 -10.08 3.91 -5.15
CA VAL A 283 -9.97 3.57 -6.58
C VAL A 283 -10.38 4.75 -7.46
N ILE A 284 -11.47 5.44 -7.13
CA ILE A 284 -11.92 6.65 -7.84
C ILE A 284 -10.86 7.75 -7.75
N THR A 285 -10.28 7.97 -6.56
CA THR A 285 -9.21 8.96 -6.37
C THR A 285 -8.00 8.62 -7.23
N CYS A 286 -7.60 7.34 -7.28
CA CYS A 286 -6.51 6.90 -8.15
C CYS A 286 -6.82 7.16 -9.64
N ALA A 287 -8.05 6.89 -10.08
CA ALA A 287 -8.47 7.14 -11.46
C ALA A 287 -8.36 8.63 -11.84
N GLN A 288 -8.82 9.52 -10.96
CA GLN A 288 -8.75 10.97 -11.16
C GLN A 288 -7.30 11.47 -11.23
N GLU A 289 -6.43 10.97 -10.35
CA GLU A 289 -5.02 11.34 -10.37
C GLU A 289 -4.30 10.83 -11.61
N ILE A 290 -4.62 9.61 -12.08
CA ILE A 290 -4.03 9.06 -13.30
C ILE A 290 -4.45 9.89 -14.51
N GLU A 291 -5.73 10.25 -14.61
CA GLU A 291 -6.21 11.14 -15.68
C GLU A 291 -5.50 12.49 -15.65
N MET A 292 -5.29 13.07 -14.47
CA MET A 292 -4.55 14.31 -14.30
C MET A 292 -3.07 14.16 -14.70
N MET A 293 -2.40 13.09 -14.25
CA MET A 293 -1.00 12.81 -14.53
C MET A 293 -0.77 12.56 -16.02
N ASP A 294 -1.67 11.84 -16.69
CA ASP A 294 -1.57 11.56 -18.13
C ASP A 294 -1.70 12.85 -18.96
N LYS A 295 -2.66 13.71 -18.61
CA LYS A 295 -2.79 15.05 -19.23
C LYS A 295 -1.55 15.92 -19.01
N GLN A 296 -1.01 15.93 -17.79
CA GLN A 296 0.21 16.69 -17.47
C GLN A 296 1.43 16.14 -18.23
N PHE A 297 1.57 14.82 -18.29
CA PHE A 297 2.64 14.15 -19.01
C PHE A 297 2.58 14.47 -20.51
N ALA A 298 1.41 14.33 -21.13
CA ALA A 298 1.21 14.66 -22.54
C ALA A 298 1.57 16.13 -22.84
N ALA A 299 1.11 17.07 -22.00
CA ALA A 299 1.43 18.49 -22.15
C ALA A 299 2.94 18.78 -22.01
N GLN A 300 3.61 18.15 -21.04
CA GLN A 300 5.05 18.28 -20.86
C GLN A 300 5.83 17.71 -22.04
N ILE A 301 5.44 16.55 -22.55
CA ILE A 301 6.04 15.92 -23.74
C ILE A 301 5.86 16.82 -24.97
N GLU A 302 4.69 17.39 -25.17
CA GLU A 302 4.44 18.33 -26.27
C GLU A 302 5.31 19.59 -26.16
N GLN A 303 5.41 20.17 -24.95
CA GLN A 303 6.30 21.29 -24.69
C GLN A 303 7.77 20.93 -24.97
N LEU A 304 8.24 19.74 -24.56
CA LEU A 304 9.57 19.25 -24.88
C LEU A 304 9.76 19.08 -26.40
N LYS A 305 8.80 18.48 -27.11
CA LYS A 305 8.83 18.31 -28.58
C LYS A 305 8.97 19.67 -29.27
N ASN A 306 8.24 20.68 -28.79
CA ASN A 306 8.31 22.05 -29.30
C ASN A 306 9.61 22.79 -28.95
N THR A 307 10.27 22.42 -27.85
CA THR A 307 11.55 23.01 -27.41
C THR A 307 12.73 22.40 -28.16
N VAL A 308 12.71 21.07 -28.32
CA VAL A 308 13.77 20.30 -28.98
C VAL A 308 13.69 20.43 -30.51
N GLN A 309 12.48 20.45 -31.09
CA GLN A 309 12.23 20.54 -32.53
C GLN A 309 13.10 19.57 -33.35
N ALA A 310 13.54 19.98 -34.55
CA ALA A 310 14.49 19.25 -35.40
C ALA A 310 15.96 19.54 -35.08
N LYS A 311 16.28 20.13 -33.91
CA LYS A 311 17.66 20.52 -33.59
C LYS A 311 18.48 19.28 -33.21
N THR A 312 19.61 19.10 -33.88
CA THR A 312 20.55 17.99 -33.62
C THR A 312 21.20 18.06 -32.24
N ALA A 313 21.26 19.26 -31.66
CA ALA A 313 21.71 19.51 -30.30
C ALA A 313 20.93 20.70 -29.73
N VAL A 314 20.45 20.57 -28.49
CA VAL A 314 19.75 21.63 -27.77
C VAL A 314 20.63 22.05 -26.60
N PRO A 315 20.93 23.35 -26.41
CA PRO A 315 21.67 23.81 -25.26
C PRO A 315 21.03 23.35 -23.95
N THR A 316 21.84 22.85 -23.01
CA THR A 316 21.40 22.39 -21.68
C THR A 316 20.57 23.45 -20.96
N SER A 317 20.89 24.74 -21.12
CA SER A 317 20.15 25.87 -20.55
C SER A 317 18.73 26.06 -21.11
N GLN A 318 18.41 25.50 -22.27
CA GLN A 318 17.08 25.55 -22.88
C GLN A 318 16.22 24.32 -22.52
N VAL A 319 16.86 23.20 -22.16
CA VAL A 319 16.18 21.96 -21.75
C VAL A 319 15.94 21.93 -20.24
N PHE A 320 16.91 22.40 -19.45
CA PHE A 320 16.84 22.49 -18.00
C PHE A 320 16.67 23.94 -17.59
N VAL A 321 15.47 24.48 -17.81
CA VAL A 321 15.15 25.85 -17.38
C VAL A 321 14.95 25.84 -15.87
N SER A 322 16.00 26.26 -15.15
CA SER A 322 16.07 26.36 -13.67
C SER A 322 15.93 25.01 -12.93
N MET A 323 17.08 24.39 -12.62
CA MET A 323 17.24 23.67 -11.34
C MET A 323 17.59 24.68 -10.25
#